data_AF-A0A815UXB3-F1
#
_entry.id   AF-A0A815UXB3-F1
#
_cell.length_a   1.000
_cell.length_b   1.000
_cell.length_c   1.000
_cell.angle_alpha   90.00
_cell.angle_beta   90.00
_cell.angle_gamma   90.00
#
_symmetry.space_group_name_H-M   'P 1'
#
loop_
_entity.id
_entity.type
_entity.pdbx_description
1 polymer ?
#
loop_
_entity_poly.entity_id
_entity_poly.type
_entity_poly.pdbx_seq_one_letter_code
_entity_poly.pdbx_strand_id
1 'polypeptide(L)'
;RVHAEVYSISSPLVFIVLSCILSTLVNELSKLYSKINQFSNAGGMQACLALNALQKSFERCMDSDTSNKLKEIISKIPDAAEHMESKGLTDMLNIFLKQMEPYLNAFQDVQQQQTE
;
A
#
# COMPACT_ATOMS: atom_id res chain seq x y z
N ARG A 1 17.30 -5.83 6.82
CA ARG A 1 18.26 -6.08 7.92
C ARG A 1 17.77 -5.51 9.24
N VAL A 2 17.52 -4.20 9.36
CA VAL A 2 16.90 -3.59 10.56
C VAL A 2 15.56 -4.24 10.93
N HIS A 3 14.66 -4.47 9.95
CA HIS A 3 13.41 -5.19 10.18
C HIS A 3 13.61 -6.54 10.88
N ALA A 4 14.52 -7.39 10.39
CA ALA A 4 14.75 -8.73 10.93
C ALA A 4 15.37 -8.70 12.34
N GLU A 5 16.29 -7.76 12.58
CA GLU A 5 16.91 -7.55 13.90
C GLU A 5 15.90 -7.01 14.93
N VAL A 6 15.01 -6.10 14.53
CA VAL A 6 13.95 -5.59 15.42
C VAL A 6 12.87 -6.66 15.61
N TYR A 7 12.49 -7.40 14.57
CA TYR A 7 11.49 -8.47 14.64
C TYR A 7 11.89 -9.57 15.61
N SER A 8 13.17 -9.98 15.62
CA SER A 8 13.65 -11.03 16.54
C SER A 8 13.62 -10.61 18.01
N ILE A 9 13.57 -9.30 18.29
CA ILE A 9 13.51 -8.73 19.64
C ILE A 9 12.06 -8.36 20.01
N SER A 10 11.34 -7.71 19.09
CA SER A 10 9.98 -7.21 19.27
C SER A 10 9.25 -7.09 17.93
N SER A 11 8.56 -8.17 17.56
CA SER A 11 7.65 -8.20 16.41
C SER A 11 6.56 -7.11 16.44
N PRO A 12 5.92 -6.78 17.59
CA PRO A 12 4.93 -5.70 17.65
C PRO A 12 5.49 -4.31 17.32
N LEU A 13 6.75 -4.04 17.68
CA LEU A 13 7.37 -2.74 17.41
C LEU A 13 7.53 -2.48 15.91
N VAL A 14 7.82 -3.53 15.14
CA VAL A 14 7.89 -3.46 13.67
C VAL A 14 6.55 -2.98 13.09
N PHE A 15 5.44 -3.55 13.57
CA PHE A 15 4.11 -3.18 13.11
C PHE A 15 3.78 -1.73 13.43
N ILE A 16 4.04 -1.29 14.67
CA ILE A 16 3.79 0.08 15.10
C ILE A 16 4.57 1.07 14.23
N VAL A 17 5.87 0.79 14.00
CA VAL A 17 6.71 1.65 13.16
C VAL A 17 6.21 1.67 11.71
N LEU A 18 5.88 0.51 11.14
CA LEU A 18 5.35 0.44 9.77
C LEU A 18 4.02 1.17 9.63
N SER A 19 3.09 1.00 10.57
CA SER A 19 1.81 1.69 10.60
C SER A 19 2.01 3.21 10.63
N CYS A 20 2.92 3.73 11.48
CA CYS A 20 3.28 5.15 11.52
C CYS A 20 3.89 5.65 10.20
N ILE A 21 4.78 4.88 9.58
CA ILE A 21 5.38 5.20 8.28
C ILE A 21 4.29 5.26 7.19
N LEU A 22 3.40 4.28 7.15
CA LEU A 22 2.33 4.19 6.16
C LEU A 22 1.32 5.32 6.32
N SER A 23 0.93 5.64 7.56
CA SER A 23 0.05 6.77 7.84
C SER A 23 0.67 8.09 7.37
N THR A 24 1.95 8.32 7.69
CA THR A 24 2.70 9.50 7.23
C THR A 24 2.77 9.56 5.71
N LEU A 25 3.14 8.45 5.07
CA LEU A 25 3.24 8.35 3.61
C LEU A 25 1.90 8.65 2.93
N VAL A 26 0.80 8.05 3.40
CA VAL A 26 -0.53 8.28 2.83
C VAL A 26 -1.00 9.72 3.04
N ASN A 27 -0.70 10.34 4.19
CA ASN A 27 -1.01 11.75 4.41
C ASN A 27 -0.25 12.66 3.43
N GLU A 28 1.02 12.40 3.17
CA GLU A 28 1.81 13.17 2.19
C GLU A 28 1.34 12.93 0.75
N LEU A 29 1.01 11.68 0.40
CA LEU A 29 0.38 11.35 -0.88
C LEU A 29 -0.95 12.09 -1.04
N SER A 30 -1.79 12.16 -0.01
CA SER A 30 -3.06 12.91 -0.06
C SER A 30 -2.84 14.39 -0.36
N LYS A 31 -1.85 15.02 0.29
CA LYS A 31 -1.46 16.41 0.03
C LYS A 31 -0.87 16.62 -1.36
N LEU A 32 -0.17 15.64 -1.90
CA LEU A 32 0.39 15.70 -3.24
C LEU A 32 -0.69 15.58 -4.30
N TYR A 33 -1.54 14.55 -4.20
CA TYR A 33 -2.60 14.26 -5.15
C TYR A 33 -3.68 15.35 -5.16
N SER A 34 -3.95 16.01 -4.02
CA SER A 34 -4.90 17.14 -3.98
C SER A 34 -4.44 18.35 -4.80
N LYS A 35 -3.16 18.42 -5.18
CA LYS A 35 -2.60 19.49 -6.03
C LYS A 35 -2.54 19.10 -7.51
N ILE A 36 -2.88 17.86 -7.86
CA ILE A 36 -2.88 17.39 -9.25
C ILE A 36 -4.23 17.76 -9.86
N ASN A 37 -4.21 18.70 -10.81
CA ASN A 37 -5.44 19.18 -11.45
C ASN A 37 -5.86 18.33 -12.66
N GLN A 38 -4.94 17.56 -13.24
CA GLN A 38 -5.18 16.77 -14.44
C GLN A 38 -4.29 15.51 -14.44
N PHE A 39 -4.85 14.41 -14.94
CA PHE A 39 -4.13 13.18 -15.26
C PHE A 39 -4.20 12.94 -16.76
N SER A 40 -3.09 12.49 -17.35
CA SER A 40 -3.16 11.79 -18.62
C SER A 40 -3.75 10.40 -18.39
N ASN A 41 -4.33 9.78 -19.41
CA ASN A 41 -4.86 8.41 -19.30
C ASN A 41 -3.81 7.43 -18.75
N ALA A 42 -2.59 7.46 -19.31
CA ALA A 42 -1.49 6.63 -18.83
C ALA A 42 -1.04 6.99 -17.40
N GLY A 43 -1.05 8.28 -17.04
CA GLY A 43 -0.70 8.75 -15.71
C GLY A 43 -1.72 8.34 -14.65
N GLY A 44 -3.02 8.38 -14.98
CA GLY A 44 -4.11 7.90 -14.13
C GLY A 44 -3.99 6.39 -13.87
N MET A 45 -3.78 5.61 -14.93
CA MET A 45 -3.56 4.18 -14.84
C MET A 45 -2.31 3.82 -14.02
N GLN A 46 -1.19 4.53 -14.23
CA GLN A 46 0.03 4.33 -13.43
C GLN A 46 -0.17 4.69 -11.96
N ALA A 47 -0.88 5.78 -11.67
CA ALA A 47 -1.21 6.17 -10.31
C ALA A 47 -2.10 5.13 -9.61
N CYS A 48 -3.12 4.61 -10.30
CA CYS A 48 -3.97 3.54 -9.79
C CYS A 48 -3.14 2.27 -9.48
N LEU A 49 -2.24 1.88 -10.39
CA LEU A 49 -1.37 0.72 -10.17
C LEU A 49 -0.48 0.90 -8.94
N ALA A 50 0.19 2.05 -8.81
CA ALA A 50 1.13 2.32 -7.72
C ALA A 50 0.41 2.37 -6.36
N LEU A 51 -0.74 3.03 -6.27
CA LEU A 51 -1.51 3.12 -5.03
C LEU A 51 -2.14 1.78 -4.66
N ASN A 52 -2.61 0.99 -5.63
CA ASN A 52 -3.14 -0.35 -5.39
C ASN A 52 -2.04 -1.33 -4.96
N ALA A 53 -0.86 -1.26 -5.58
CA ALA A 53 0.32 -2.01 -5.15
C ALA A 53 0.70 -1.69 -3.70
N LEU A 54 0.74 -0.41 -3.33
CA LEU A 54 0.99 0.02 -1.95
C LEU A 54 -0.07 -0.55 -0.98
N GLN A 55 -1.35 -0.44 -1.34
CA GLN A 55 -2.45 -0.95 -0.52
C GLN A 55 -2.32 -2.46 -0.30
N LYS A 56 -2.12 -3.23 -1.38
CA LYS A 56 -2.03 -4.70 -1.32
C LYS A 56 -0.79 -5.20 -0.62
N SER A 57 0.35 -4.51 -0.78
CA SER A 57 1.59 -4.88 -0.09
C SER A 57 1.50 -4.69 1.43
N PHE A 58 0.79 -3.67 1.89
CA PHE A 58 0.81 -3.29 3.31
C PHE A 58 -0.56 -3.35 3.99
N GLU A 59 -1.55 -4.00 3.39
CA GLU A 59 -2.94 -4.07 3.89
C GLU A 59 -3.01 -4.47 5.36
N ARG A 60 -2.17 -5.42 5.79
CA ARG A 60 -2.12 -5.88 7.19
C ARG A 60 -1.53 -4.85 8.15
N CYS A 61 -0.60 -4.01 7.69
CA CYS A 61 0.10 -3.00 8.49
C CYS A 61 -0.59 -1.62 8.48
N MET A 62 -1.58 -1.43 7.62
CA MET A 62 -2.36 -0.20 7.57
C MET A 62 -3.53 -0.27 8.56
N ASP A 63 -3.69 0.78 9.37
CA ASP A 63 -4.95 0.98 10.10
C ASP A 63 -6.09 1.35 9.13
N SER A 64 -7.32 1.30 9.63
CA SER A 64 -8.52 1.59 8.85
C SER A 64 -8.51 2.99 8.27
N ASP A 65 -8.00 3.98 9.01
CA ASP A 65 -8.02 5.38 8.61
C ASP A 65 -7.05 5.64 7.45
N THR A 66 -5.86 5.05 7.53
CA THR A 66 -4.82 5.07 6.50
C THR A 66 -5.31 4.35 5.24
N SER A 67 -5.93 3.18 5.39
CA SER A 67 -6.53 2.44 4.27
C SER A 67 -7.66 3.22 3.60
N ASN A 68 -8.54 3.84 4.37
CA ASN A 68 -9.66 4.64 3.86
C ASN A 68 -9.17 5.91 3.14
N LYS A 69 -8.18 6.62 3.71
CA LYS A 69 -7.54 7.77 3.03
C LYS A 69 -6.91 7.35 1.70
N LEU A 70 -6.24 6.21 1.66
CA LEU A 70 -5.65 5.72 0.41
C LEU A 70 -6.72 5.43 -0.65
N LYS A 71 -7.85 4.82 -0.26
CA LYS A 71 -9.01 4.63 -1.15
C LYS A 71 -9.59 5.96 -1.63
N GLU A 72 -9.64 6.97 -0.77
CA GLU A 72 -10.10 8.32 -1.13
C GLU A 72 -9.15 9.00 -2.13
N ILE A 73 -7.84 8.77 -2.03
CA ILE A 73 -6.88 9.26 -3.02
C ILE A 73 -7.14 8.59 -4.37
N ILE A 74 -7.33 7.27 -4.39
CA ILE A 74 -7.60 6.50 -5.61
C ILE A 74 -8.90 6.98 -6.27
N SER A 75 -9.96 7.20 -5.50
CA SER A 75 -11.26 7.62 -6.05
C SER A 75 -11.26 9.02 -6.68
N LYS A 76 -10.26 9.85 -6.37
CA LYS A 76 -10.06 11.18 -6.98
C LYS A 76 -9.34 11.11 -8.33
N ILE A 77 -8.77 9.96 -8.70
CA ILE A 77 -8.15 9.79 -10.02
C ILE A 77 -9.27 9.62 -11.06
N PRO A 78 -9.24 10.38 -12.18
CA PRO A 78 -10.19 10.20 -13.28
C PRO A 78 -10.18 8.75 -13.77
N ASP A 79 -11.37 8.21 -14.08
CA ASP A 79 -11.54 6.85 -14.62
C ASP A 79 -10.92 5.73 -13.78
N ALA A 80 -10.71 5.97 -12.47
CA ALA A 80 -10.06 5.02 -11.56
C ALA A 80 -10.71 3.63 -11.56
N ALA A 81 -12.04 3.55 -11.65
CA ALA A 81 -12.75 2.27 -11.71
C ALA A 81 -12.37 1.48 -12.97
N GLU A 82 -12.37 2.12 -14.14
CA GLU A 82 -11.98 1.50 -15.41
C GLU A 82 -10.51 1.06 -15.38
N HIS A 83 -9.63 1.91 -14.85
CA HIS A 83 -8.22 1.56 -14.68
C HIS A 83 -8.04 0.35 -13.79
N MET A 84 -8.73 0.27 -12.65
CA MET A 84 -8.62 -0.85 -11.72
C MET A 84 -9.20 -2.16 -12.26
N GLU A 85 -10.20 -2.10 -13.14
CA GLU A 85 -10.76 -3.27 -13.83
C GLU A 85 -9.95 -3.69 -15.06
N SER A 86 -8.98 -2.87 -15.48
CA SER A 86 -8.10 -3.20 -16.60
C SER A 86 -7.33 -4.49 -16.34
N LYS A 87 -7.49 -5.46 -17.25
CA LYS A 87 -6.73 -6.71 -17.23
C LYS A 87 -5.22 -6.45 -17.20
N GLY A 88 -4.74 -5.48 -17.98
CA GLY A 88 -3.32 -5.16 -18.04
C GLY A 88 -2.77 -4.63 -16.71
N LEU A 89 -3.55 -3.80 -16.01
CA LEU A 89 -3.19 -3.33 -14.66
C LEU A 89 -3.16 -4.50 -13.68
N THR A 90 -4.17 -5.36 -13.72
CA THR A 90 -4.28 -6.55 -12.87
C THR A 90 -3.10 -7.51 -13.08
N ASP A 91 -2.74 -7.80 -14.33
CA ASP A 91 -1.62 -8.68 -14.65
C ASP A 91 -0.29 -8.09 -14.15
N MET A 92 -0.08 -6.78 -14.33
CA MET A 92 1.12 -6.10 -13.84
C MET A 92 1.20 -6.07 -12.31
N LEU A 93 0.08 -5.82 -11.64
CA LEU A 93 -0.03 -5.88 -10.18
C LEU A 93 0.31 -7.29 -9.67
N ASN A 94 -0.22 -8.33 -10.31
CA ASN A 94 0.06 -9.71 -9.92
C ASN A 94 1.53 -10.08 -10.10
N ILE A 95 2.18 -9.62 -11.18
CA ILE A 95 3.62 -9.80 -11.40
C ILE A 95 4.40 -9.12 -10.27
N PHE A 96 4.07 -7.88 -9.94
CA PHE A 96 4.70 -7.14 -8.85
C PHE A 96 4.53 -7.86 -7.51
N LEU A 97 3.30 -8.25 -7.16
CA LEU A 97 3.01 -8.92 -5.88
C LEU A 97 3.75 -10.25 -5.77
N LYS A 98 3.83 -11.03 -6.86
CA LYS A 98 4.60 -12.27 -6.90
C LYS A 98 6.11 -12.05 -6.72
N GLN A 99 6.66 -10.98 -7.30
CA GLN A 99 8.07 -10.62 -7.08
C GLN A 99 8.34 -10.14 -5.66
N MET A 100 7.35 -9.50 -5.03
CA MET A 100 7.44 -8.97 -3.68
C MET A 100 7.13 -9.99 -2.59
N GLU A 101 6.50 -11.12 -2.93
CA GLU A 101 6.05 -12.16 -1.99
C GLU A 101 7.07 -12.53 -0.90
N PRO A 102 8.38 -12.76 -1.19
CA PRO A 102 9.35 -13.08 -0.14
C PRO A 102 9.51 -11.99 0.93
N TYR A 103 9.36 -10.73 0.52
CA TYR A 103 9.43 -9.57 1.43
C TYR A 103 8.12 -9.34 2.15
N LEU A 104 6.99 -9.51 1.45
CA LEU A 104 5.66 -9.34 2.03
C LEU A 104 5.41 -10.37 3.13
N ASN A 105 5.85 -11.61 2.95
CA ASN A 105 5.73 -12.66 3.96
C ASN A 105 6.45 -12.29 5.27
N ALA A 106 7.59 -11.59 5.18
CA ALA A 106 8.31 -11.13 6.38
C ALA A 106 7.49 -10.14 7.23
N PHE A 107 6.53 -9.44 6.64
CA PHE A 107 5.62 -8.53 7.35
C PHE A 107 4.29 -9.20 7.75
N GLN A 108 4.03 -10.43 7.29
CA GLN A 108 2.76 -11.14 7.50
C GLN A 108 2.73 -11.99 8.78
N ASP A 109 3.87 -12.47 9.24
CA ASP A 109 3.99 -13.39 10.40
C ASP A 109 3.78 -12.71 11.77
N VAL A 110 3.65 -11.38 11.81
CA VAL A 110 3.55 -10.57 13.04
C VAL A 110 2.19 -10.73 13.77
N GLN A 111 1.10 -10.97 13.03
CA GLN A 111 -0.25 -10.98 13.59
C GLN A 111 -0.63 -12.33 14.24
N GLN A 112 0.14 -13.40 14.02
CA GLN A 112 -0.13 -14.71 14.64
C GLN A 112 0.34 -14.81 16.10
N GLN A 113 1.15 -13.88 16.58
CA GLN A 113 1.70 -13.91 17.96
C GLN A 113 0.91 -13.07 18.97
N GLN A 114 -0.24 -12.49 18.59
CA GLN A 114 -1.09 -11.71 19.50
C GLN A 114 -2.32 -12.48 20.02
N THR A 115 -2.42 -13.77 19.70
CA THR A 115 -3.57 -14.64 20.08
C THR A 115 -3.15 -15.87 20.90
N GLU A 116 -2.12 -15.74 21.74
CA GLU A 116 -1.77 -16.72 22.79
C GLU A 116 -1.68 -16.04 24.15
#